data_AF-A0AAD6X933-F1
#
_entry.id   AF-A0AAD6X933-F1
#
_cell.length_a   1.000
_cell.length_b   1.000
_cell.length_c   1.000
_cell.angle_alpha   90.00
_cell.angle_beta   90.00
_cell.angle_gamma   90.00
#
_symmetry.space_group_name_H-M   'P 1'
#
loop_
_entity.id
_entity.type
_entity.pdbx_description
1 polymer ?
#
loop_
_entity_poly.entity_id
_entity_poly.type
_entity_poly.pdbx_seq_one_letter_code
_entity_poly.pdbx_strand_id
1 'polypeptide(L)'
;MATPISKLAQEMSRIASSWPIDPLRPHIQLQTFLKSLATHPRLTPGAVRAAQALEKNEMHQKYALTDKMLKPASAPLHYEKLVEGIEKSMQGIGRPLWKVFFGIW
;
A
#
# COMPACT_ATOMS: atom_id res chain seq x y z
N MET A 1 18.52 16.61 20.34
CA MET A 1 17.33 17.20 21.01
C MET A 1 16.19 16.20 20.94
N ALA A 2 15.64 15.76 22.07
CA ALA A 2 14.50 14.84 22.10
C ALA A 2 13.22 15.59 21.71
N THR A 3 12.52 15.14 20.67
CA THR A 3 11.20 15.68 20.32
C THR A 3 10.17 15.25 21.36
N PRO A 4 9.27 16.14 21.80
CA PRO A 4 8.22 15.77 22.75
C PRO A 4 7.28 14.75 22.10
N ILE A 5 6.86 13.74 22.88
CA ILE A 5 5.99 12.63 22.43
C ILE A 5 4.71 13.15 21.77
N SER A 6 4.17 14.28 22.25
CA SER A 6 3.00 14.94 21.66
C SER A 6 3.19 15.33 20.19
N LYS A 7 4.37 15.82 19.81
CA LYS A 7 4.69 16.20 18.43
C LYS A 7 4.78 14.99 17.51
N LEU A 8 5.40 13.90 18.00
CA LEU A 8 5.49 12.63 17.27
C LEU A 8 4.11 11.98 17.06
N ALA A 9 3.26 12.02 18.09
CA ALA A 9 1.89 11.52 18.03
C ALA A 9 1.04 12.31 17.03
N GLN A 10 1.17 13.64 17.03
CA GLN A 10 0.47 14.50 16.07
C GLN A 10 0.89 14.21 14.63
N GLU A 11 2.19 14.02 14.40
CA GLU A 11 2.71 13.68 13.08
C GLU A 11 2.24 12.30 12.59
N MET A 12 2.29 11.29 13.46
CA MET A 12 1.75 9.96 13.15
C MET A 12 0.25 10.02 12.84
N SER A 13 -0.52 10.83 13.59
CA SER A 13 -1.96 11.03 13.35
C SER A 13 -2.24 11.71 12.01
N ARG A 14 -1.39 12.65 11.59
CA ARG A 14 -1.47 13.27 10.26
C ARG A 14 -1.29 12.23 9.16
N ILE A 15 -0.24 11.41 9.26
CA ILE A 15 0.07 10.35 8.28
C ILE A 15 -1.04 9.31 8.24
N ALA A 16 -1.57 8.93 9.40
CA ALA A 16 -2.68 7.99 9.47
C ALA A 16 -3.94 8.54 8.78
N SER A 17 -4.19 9.84 8.88
CA SER A 17 -5.38 10.49 8.29
C SER A 17 -5.26 10.65 6.77
N SER A 18 -4.05 10.82 6.23
CA SER A 18 -3.81 10.85 4.79
C SER A 18 -3.81 9.46 4.15
N TRP A 19 -3.72 8.38 4.95
CA TRP A 19 -3.62 7.02 4.43
C TRP A 19 -4.93 6.55 3.78
N PRO A 20 -4.89 5.97 2.56
CA PRO A 20 -6.09 5.49 1.88
C PRO A 20 -6.70 4.26 2.57
N ILE A 21 -7.99 4.05 2.31
CA ILE A 21 -8.77 2.89 2.75
C ILE A 21 -8.48 1.73 1.77
N ASP A 22 -8.18 0.54 2.31
CA ASP A 22 -8.05 -0.69 1.51
C ASP A 22 -9.44 -1.33 1.29
N PRO A 23 -9.98 -1.32 0.06
CA PRO A 23 -11.29 -1.89 -0.24
C PRO A 23 -11.29 -3.43 -0.26
N LEU A 24 -10.14 -4.06 -0.50
CA LEU A 24 -10.01 -5.52 -0.55
C LEU A 24 -9.97 -6.14 0.85
N ARG A 25 -9.52 -5.36 1.85
CA ARG A 25 -9.38 -5.81 3.24
C ARG A 25 -10.03 -4.82 4.20
N PRO A 26 -11.37 -4.71 4.18
CA PRO A 26 -12.08 -3.71 4.99
C PRO A 26 -11.84 -3.85 6.50
N HIS A 27 -11.54 -5.07 6.97
CA HIS A 27 -11.29 -5.35 8.38
C HIS A 27 -9.84 -5.10 8.84
N ILE A 28 -8.90 -4.89 7.91
CA ILE A 28 -7.46 -4.74 8.22
C ILE A 28 -6.95 -3.45 7.57
N GLN A 29 -7.20 -2.33 8.24
CA GLN A 29 -6.84 -1.01 7.73
C GLN A 29 -5.56 -0.47 8.38
N LEU A 30 -4.56 -0.17 7.56
CA LEU A 30 -3.30 0.43 8.03
C LEU A 30 -3.54 1.79 8.69
N GLN A 31 -4.49 2.59 8.17
CA GLN A 31 -4.92 3.83 8.81
C GLN A 31 -5.29 3.63 10.29
N THR A 32 -6.10 2.62 10.60
CA THR A 32 -6.55 2.34 11.97
C THR A 32 -5.39 1.95 12.86
N PHE A 33 -4.47 1.12 12.34
CA PHE A 33 -3.25 0.77 13.04
C PHE A 33 -2.40 2.01 13.35
N LEU A 34 -2.13 2.87 12.37
CA LEU A 34 -1.32 4.08 12.57
C LEU A 34 -1.98 5.05 13.56
N LYS A 35 -3.32 5.20 13.54
CA LYS A 35 -4.07 5.97 14.55
C LYS A 35 -3.87 5.40 15.96
N SER A 36 -3.95 4.08 16.12
CA SER A 36 -3.71 3.42 17.42
C SER A 36 -2.25 3.55 17.87
N LEU A 37 -1.30 3.56 16.93
CA LEU A 37 0.12 3.71 17.22
C LEU A 37 0.45 5.14 17.68
N ALA A 38 -0.27 6.14 17.16
CA ALA A 38 -0.12 7.53 17.57
C ALA A 38 -0.49 7.78 19.04
N THR A 39 -1.44 7.03 19.59
CA THR A 39 -1.86 7.14 21.00
C THR A 39 -1.04 6.25 21.94
N HIS A 40 -0.17 5.40 21.40
CA HIS A 40 0.60 4.44 22.18
C HIS A 40 1.69 5.15 23.03
N PRO A 41 1.84 4.82 24.33
CA PRO A 41 2.76 5.51 25.23
C PRO A 41 4.25 5.32 24.88
N ARG A 42 4.57 4.28 24.09
CA ARG A 42 5.94 3.99 23.61
C ARG A 42 6.10 4.24 22.11
N LEU A 43 5.55 5.35 21.61
CA LEU A 43 5.78 5.75 20.22
C LEU A 43 7.25 6.10 20.02
N THR A 44 7.91 5.41 19.08
CA THR A 44 9.32 5.66 18.77
C THR A 44 9.46 6.65 17.60
N PRO A 45 10.50 7.52 17.62
CA PRO A 45 10.80 8.38 16.46
C PRO A 45 11.06 7.58 15.18
N GLY A 46 11.60 6.36 15.30
CA GLY A 46 11.85 5.47 14.17
C GLY A 46 10.57 5.02 13.48
N ALA A 47 9.50 4.73 14.24
CA ALA A 47 8.21 4.37 13.67
C ALA A 47 7.57 5.53 12.88
N VAL A 48 7.65 6.75 13.41
CA VAL A 48 7.17 7.95 12.70
C VAL A 48 7.95 8.16 11.40
N ARG A 49 9.29 8.03 11.45
CA ARG A 49 10.13 8.14 10.25
C ARG A 49 9.81 7.07 9.21
N ALA A 50 9.58 5.83 9.63
CA ALA A 50 9.19 4.76 8.73
C ALA A 50 7.83 5.04 8.06
N ALA A 51 6.84 5.51 8.84
CA ALA A 51 5.54 5.90 8.29
C ALA A 51 5.64 7.07 7.30
N GLN A 52 6.49 8.06 7.56
CA GLN A 52 6.77 9.15 6.63
C GLN A 52 7.44 8.66 5.33
N ALA A 53 8.40 7.73 5.44
CA ALA A 53 9.09 7.17 4.29
C ALA A 53 8.14 6.38 3.38
N LEU A 54 7.16 5.70 3.99
CA LEU A 54 6.07 5.04 3.27
C LEU A 54 5.13 6.06 2.60
N GLU A 55 4.71 7.13 3.32
CA GLU A 55 3.85 8.19 2.76
C GLU A 55 4.47 8.85 1.53
N LYS A 56 5.77 9.16 1.60
CA LYS A 56 6.52 9.79 0.52
C LYS A 56 6.98 8.82 -0.56
N ASN A 57 6.72 7.52 -0.39
CA ASN A 57 7.15 6.46 -1.30
C ASN A 57 8.67 6.49 -1.56
N GLU A 58 9.47 6.76 -0.53
CA GLU A 58 10.93 7.01 -0.65
C GLU A 58 11.69 5.82 -1.23
N MET A 59 11.29 4.59 -0.89
CA MET A 59 11.95 3.38 -1.37
C MET A 59 11.74 3.16 -2.87
N HIS A 60 10.57 3.50 -3.39
CA HIS A 60 10.29 3.43 -4.82
C HIS A 60 11.15 4.44 -5.59
N GLN A 61 11.33 5.65 -5.04
CA GLN A 61 12.19 6.66 -5.65
C GLN A 61 13.66 6.27 -5.60
N LYS A 62 14.11 5.70 -4.48
CA LYS A 62 15.52 5.29 -4.29
C LYS A 62 15.90 4.07 -5.14
N TYR A 63 14.96 3.14 -5.32
CA TYR A 63 15.16 1.90 -6.06
C TYR A 63 14.18 1.83 -7.23
N ALA A 64 14.30 2.77 -8.16
CA ALA A 64 13.46 2.82 -9.35
C ALA A 64 13.59 1.51 -10.15
N LEU A 65 12.46 0.85 -10.38
CA LEU A 65 12.41 -0.40 -11.12
C LEU A 65 12.49 -0.11 -12.63
N THR A 66 13.27 -0.91 -13.36
CA THR A 66 13.32 -0.81 -14.83
C THR A 66 12.06 -1.41 -15.46
N ASP A 67 11.60 -0.86 -16.59
CA ASP A 67 10.45 -1.38 -17.33
C ASP A 67 10.54 -2.87 -17.65
N LYS A 68 11.76 -3.38 -17.90
CA LYS A 68 12.01 -4.81 -18.12
C LYS A 68 11.65 -5.69 -16.92
N MET A 69 11.74 -5.17 -15.69
CA MET A 69 11.31 -5.91 -14.49
C MET A 69 9.78 -5.95 -14.38
N LEU A 70 9.09 -4.89 -14.84
CA LEU A 70 7.63 -4.83 -14.89
C LEU A 70 7.04 -5.58 -16.10
N LYS A 71 7.86 -5.97 -17.07
CA LYS A 71 7.45 -6.68 -18.28
C LYS A 71 8.37 -7.88 -18.54
N PRO A 72 8.22 -8.98 -17.76
CA PRO A 72 9.09 -10.14 -17.91
C PRO A 72 8.91 -10.78 -19.30
N ALA A 73 9.99 -11.25 -19.91
CA ALA A 73 9.96 -11.77 -21.28
C ALA A 73 9.02 -12.97 -21.47
N SER A 74 8.85 -13.81 -20.44
CA SER A 74 7.93 -14.94 -20.45
C SER A 74 6.45 -14.53 -20.40
N ALA A 75 6.13 -13.37 -19.85
CA ALA A 75 4.76 -12.87 -19.69
C ALA A 75 4.72 -11.33 -19.63
N PRO A 76 4.88 -10.61 -20.76
CA PRO A 76 5.05 -9.16 -20.77
C PRO A 76 3.89 -8.37 -20.14
N LEU A 77 2.68 -8.93 -20.15
CA LEU A 77 1.45 -8.32 -19.62
C LEU A 77 1.11 -8.78 -18.18
N HIS A 78 2.02 -9.47 -17.49
CA HIS A 78 1.71 -10.12 -16.21
C HIS A 78 1.15 -9.14 -15.16
N TYR A 79 1.85 -8.04 -14.90
CA TYR A 79 1.45 -7.08 -13.88
C TYR A 79 0.25 -6.23 -14.32
N GLU A 80 0.13 -5.90 -15.60
CA GLU A 80 -1.04 -5.20 -16.15
C GLU A 80 -2.31 -6.02 -15.93
N LYS A 81 -2.26 -7.33 -16.20
CA LYS A 81 -3.36 -8.27 -15.95
C LYS A 81 -3.69 -8.43 -14.47
N LEU A 82 -2.68 -8.41 -13.60
CA LEU A 82 -2.89 -8.46 -12.15
C LEU A 82 -3.65 -7.23 -11.65
N VAL A 83 -3.24 -6.03 -12.10
CA VAL A 83 -3.92 -4.78 -11.74
C VAL A 83 -5.37 -4.79 -12.24
N GLU A 84 -5.58 -5.14 -13.51
CA GLU A 84 -6.93 -5.24 -14.09
C GLU A 84 -7.81 -6.24 -13.32
N GLY A 85 -7.26 -7.40 -12.95
CA GLY A 85 -7.97 -8.40 -12.16
C GLY A 85 -8.37 -7.90 -10.78
N ILE A 86 -7.51 -7.14 -10.12
CA ILE A 86 -7.79 -6.50 -8.82
C ILE A 86 -8.92 -5.46 -8.97
N GLU A 87 -8.81 -4.56 -9.94
CA GLU A 87 -9.83 -3.52 -10.19
C GLU A 87 -11.20 -4.12 -10.48
N LYS A 88 -11.26 -5.15 -11.32
CA LYS A 88 -12.50 -5.86 -11.62
C LYS A 88 -13.07 -6.56 -10.40
N SER A 89 -12.21 -7.17 -9.58
CA SER A 89 -12.64 -7.83 -8.34
C SER A 89 -13.24 -6.83 -7.35
N MET A 90 -12.67 -5.62 -7.25
CA MET A 90 -13.25 -4.53 -6.45
C MET A 90 -14.63 -4.08 -6.95
N GLN A 91 -14.89 -4.18 -8.24
CA GLN A 91 -16.19 -3.90 -8.86
C GLN A 91 -17.18 -5.09 -8.75
N GLY A 92 -16.78 -6.21 -8.14
CA GLY A 92 -17.57 -7.43 -8.09
C GLY A 92 -17.62 -8.20 -9.42
N ILE A 93 -16.78 -7.84 -10.39
CA ILE A 93 -16.71 -8.47 -11.70
C ILE A 93 -15.77 -9.68 -11.61
N GLY A 94 -16.35 -10.88 -11.55
CA GLY A 94 -15.62 -12.13 -11.65
C GLY A 94 -15.02 -12.35 -13.04
N ARG A 95 -14.01 -13.24 -13.12
CA ARG A 95 -13.42 -13.62 -14.39
C ARG A 95 -14.42 -14.50 -15.19
N PRO A 96 -14.72 -14.19 -16.46
CA PRO A 96 -15.62 -15.01 -17.27
C PRO A 96 -15.08 -16.44 -17.43
N LEU A 97 -15.93 -17.44 -17.21
CA LEU A 97 -15.55 -18.86 -17.26
C LEU A 97 -14.96 -19.26 -18.63
N TRP A 98 -15.46 -18.70 -19.73
CA TRP A 98 -14.91 -18.96 -21.06
C TRP A 98 -13.47 -18.46 -21.21
N LYS A 99 -13.11 -17.32 -20.59
CA LYS A 99 -11.72 -16.83 -20.61
C LYS A 99 -10.78 -17.76 -19.86
N VAL A 100 -11.25 -18.33 -18.74
CA VAL A 100 -10.49 -19.34 -17.98
C VAL A 100 -10.32 -20.62 -18.81
N PHE A 101 -11.41 -21.10 -19.39
CA PHE A 101 -11.45 -22.33 -20.18
C PHE A 101 -10.55 -22.28 -21.42
N PHE A 102 -10.56 -21.18 -22.17
CA PHE A 102 -9.74 -21.01 -23.37
C PHE A 102 -8.30 -20.55 -23.09
N GLY A 103 -7.91 -20.42 -21.81
CA GLY A 103 -6.59 -19.88 -21.46
C GLY A 103 -6.36 -18.47 -22.02
N ILE A 104 -7.43 -17.70 -22.21
CA ILE A 104 -7.36 -16.33 -22.70
C ILE A 104 -7.09 -15.45 -21.49
N TRP A 105 -5.84 -15.00 -21.42
CA TRP A 105 -5.32 -14.10 -20.39
C TRP A 105 -5.29 -12.69 -20.92
#